data_AF-A0A924XWX7-F1
#
_entry.id   AF-A0A924XWX7-F1
#
_cell.length_a   1.000
_cell.length_b   1.000
_cell.length_c   1.000
_cell.angle_alpha   90.00
_cell.angle_beta   90.00
_cell.angle_gamma   90.00
#
_symmetry.space_group_name_H-M   'P 1'
#
loop_
_entity.id
_entity.type
_entity.pdbx_description
1 polymer ?
#
loop_
_entity_poly.entity_id
_entity_poly.type
_entity_poly.pdbx_seq_one_letter_code
_entity_poly.pdbx_strand_id
1 'polypeptide(L)'
;TPAKDIKNQVGGGADAYGKWMAETLKPTIDRAFRTKRDAANTAIGGSSLGGLFSLRQSLTAPTVWGKAAVLSPSVWWADRSILQTVSGAPKKPVRLWVDIGTAEDKEGRAVKDTQALRDALLKRGWKSGIDLAYKEIPGAGHNEPAWAARFGEVLVFLFPPVISPSPGYPLGDRGRENARGEKLIPRQRFAVALQSRHNRVAHLRRADRSFPGDGNVGGA
;
A
#
# COMPACT_ATOMS: atom_id res chain seq x y z
N THR A 1 7.17 -17.29 -12.85
CA THR A 1 7.55 -16.81 -11.49
C THR A 1 8.96 -16.23 -11.52
N PRO A 2 9.32 -15.31 -10.61
CA PRO A 2 10.58 -14.55 -10.65
C PRO A 2 11.85 -15.41 -10.68
N ALA A 3 11.81 -16.54 -9.96
CA ALA A 3 12.87 -17.54 -9.89
C ALA A 3 12.26 -18.94 -9.95
N LYS A 4 13.07 -19.91 -10.37
CA LYS A 4 12.72 -21.33 -10.27
C LYS A 4 12.77 -21.73 -8.80
N ASP A 5 11.72 -22.37 -8.31
CA ASP A 5 11.77 -23.04 -7.02
C ASP A 5 12.58 -24.32 -7.19
N ILE A 6 13.78 -24.36 -6.60
CA ILE A 6 14.70 -25.49 -6.75
C ILE A 6 14.13 -26.73 -6.06
N LYS A 7 13.38 -26.57 -4.96
CA LYS A 7 12.82 -27.68 -4.18
C LYS A 7 11.70 -28.39 -4.93
N ASN A 8 10.83 -27.63 -5.58
CA ASN A 8 9.67 -28.18 -6.29
C ASN A 8 9.88 -28.30 -7.82
N GLN A 9 11.04 -27.85 -8.34
CA GLN A 9 11.39 -27.78 -9.76
C GLN A 9 10.39 -27.02 -10.66
N VAL A 10 9.45 -26.24 -10.09
CA VAL A 10 8.47 -25.45 -10.82
C VAL A 10 8.87 -23.97 -10.87
N GLY A 11 8.43 -23.27 -11.92
CA GLY A 11 8.71 -21.85 -12.09
C GLY A 11 9.99 -21.56 -12.89
N GLY A 12 10.41 -20.30 -12.88
CA GLY A 12 11.37 -19.77 -13.86
C GLY A 12 10.68 -19.16 -15.09
N GLY A 13 11.46 -18.53 -15.98
CA GLY A 13 10.95 -17.87 -17.19
C GLY A 13 10.48 -16.42 -17.02
N ALA A 14 10.55 -15.84 -15.81
CA ALA A 14 10.25 -14.43 -15.59
C ALA A 14 11.13 -13.50 -16.42
N ASP A 15 12.39 -13.86 -16.68
CA ASP A 15 13.26 -13.06 -17.55
C ASP A 15 12.76 -13.01 -18.98
N ALA A 16 12.44 -14.17 -19.58
CA ALA A 16 11.93 -14.23 -20.94
C ALA A 16 10.55 -13.56 -21.07
N TYR A 17 9.64 -13.84 -20.13
CA TYR A 17 8.32 -13.21 -20.11
C TYR A 17 8.40 -11.70 -19.86
N GLY A 18 9.25 -11.29 -18.91
CA GLY A 18 9.50 -9.90 -18.58
C GLY A 18 10.13 -9.12 -19.73
N LYS A 19 11.09 -9.73 -20.44
CA LYS A 19 11.70 -9.19 -21.66
C LYS A 19 10.64 -9.04 -22.75
N TRP A 20 9.85 -10.07 -23.03
CA TRP A 20 8.76 -9.99 -23.99
C TRP A 20 7.76 -8.88 -23.64
N MET A 21 7.41 -8.71 -22.37
CA MET A 21 6.53 -7.61 -21.98
C MET A 21 7.13 -6.22 -22.21
N ALA A 22 8.39 -6.04 -21.81
CA ALA A 22 9.08 -4.76 -21.90
C ALA A 22 9.44 -4.37 -23.34
N GLU A 23 9.82 -5.34 -24.16
CA GLU A 23 10.38 -5.12 -25.51
C GLU A 23 9.37 -5.42 -26.63
N THR A 24 8.31 -6.17 -26.37
CA THR A 24 7.31 -6.56 -27.38
C THR A 24 5.91 -6.06 -27.04
N LEU A 25 5.34 -6.48 -25.90
CA LEU A 25 3.95 -6.17 -25.56
C LEU A 25 3.73 -4.67 -25.36
N LYS A 26 4.47 -4.04 -24.43
CA LYS A 26 4.31 -2.63 -24.13
C LYS A 26 4.57 -1.74 -25.36
N PRO A 27 5.65 -1.93 -26.14
CA PRO A 27 5.84 -1.16 -27.38
C PRO A 27 4.72 -1.35 -28.40
N THR A 28 4.11 -2.54 -28.47
CA THR A 28 2.96 -2.79 -29.36
C THR A 28 1.73 -1.99 -28.92
N ILE A 29 1.42 -1.99 -27.62
CA ILE A 29 0.34 -1.17 -27.05
C ILE A 29 0.62 0.31 -27.26
N ASP A 30 1.85 0.76 -26.99
CA ASP A 30 2.27 2.16 -27.14
C ASP A 30 2.22 2.68 -28.57
N ARG A 31 2.30 1.79 -29.58
CA ARG A 31 2.09 2.12 -30.99
C ARG A 31 0.60 2.16 -31.36
N ALA A 32 -0.18 1.20 -30.84
CA ALA A 32 -1.59 1.07 -31.14
C ALA A 32 -2.46 2.15 -30.47
N PHE A 33 -2.02 2.69 -29.34
CA PHE A 33 -2.80 3.62 -28.52
C PHE A 33 -1.99 4.86 -28.12
N ARG A 34 -2.70 5.95 -27.77
CA ARG A 34 -2.12 7.21 -27.29
C ARG A 34 -1.76 7.13 -25.80
N THR A 35 -0.84 6.23 -25.46
CA THR A 35 -0.32 6.09 -24.09
C THR A 35 0.71 7.19 -23.76
N LYS A 36 0.92 7.43 -22.47
CA LYS A 36 2.12 8.13 -21.98
C LYS A 36 3.22 7.09 -21.79
N ARG A 37 4.18 7.07 -22.70
CA ARG A 37 5.11 5.94 -22.87
C ARG A 37 6.23 5.87 -21.84
N ASP A 38 6.51 6.97 -21.17
CA ASP A 38 7.62 7.08 -20.22
C ASP A 38 7.38 6.25 -18.95
N ALA A 39 8.48 5.88 -18.28
CA ALA A 39 8.45 5.08 -17.06
C ALA A 39 7.63 5.73 -15.94
N ALA A 40 7.65 7.07 -15.85
CA ALA A 40 6.93 7.78 -14.80
C ALA A 40 5.41 7.69 -14.97
N ASN A 41 4.91 7.29 -16.14
CA ASN A 41 3.50 7.01 -16.41
C ASN A 41 3.19 5.52 -16.63
N THR A 42 4.15 4.62 -16.41
CA THR A 42 3.97 3.18 -16.62
C THR A 42 4.09 2.41 -15.30
N ALA A 43 3.11 1.54 -15.02
CA ALA A 43 3.13 0.61 -13.90
C ALA A 43 3.03 -0.85 -14.36
N ILE A 44 3.58 -1.75 -13.56
CA ILE A 44 3.33 -3.20 -13.63
C ILE A 44 2.75 -3.68 -12.30
N GLY A 45 1.80 -4.62 -12.32
CA GLY A 45 1.14 -5.01 -11.09
C GLY A 45 0.65 -6.45 -11.10
N GLY A 46 0.61 -7.05 -9.92
CA GLY A 46 0.04 -8.37 -9.72
C GLY A 46 -0.07 -8.74 -8.25
N SER A 47 -0.82 -9.81 -7.98
CA SER A 47 -0.94 -10.42 -6.67
C SER A 47 -0.06 -11.66 -6.53
N SER A 48 0.26 -12.07 -5.30
CA SER A 48 0.93 -13.35 -5.04
C SER A 48 2.28 -13.44 -5.78
N LEU A 49 2.49 -14.48 -6.58
CA LEU A 49 3.67 -14.62 -7.44
C LEU A 49 3.76 -13.54 -8.53
N GLY A 50 2.62 -13.01 -8.99
CA GLY A 50 2.55 -11.87 -9.90
C GLY A 50 3.04 -10.57 -9.25
N GLY A 51 2.84 -10.42 -7.94
CA GLY A 51 3.39 -9.30 -7.17
C GLY A 51 4.91 -9.34 -7.11
N LEU A 52 5.49 -10.50 -6.79
CA LEU A 52 6.95 -10.66 -6.82
C LEU A 52 7.54 -10.44 -8.21
N PHE A 53 6.84 -10.92 -9.24
CA PHE A 53 7.25 -10.71 -10.62
C PHE A 53 7.24 -9.22 -10.98
N SER A 54 6.18 -8.50 -10.62
CA SER A 54 6.05 -7.06 -10.85
C SER A 54 7.15 -6.27 -10.15
N LEU A 55 7.45 -6.61 -8.89
CA LEU A 55 8.58 -6.02 -8.16
C LEU A 55 9.88 -6.25 -8.91
N ARG A 56 10.20 -7.50 -9.26
CA ARG A 56 11.43 -7.85 -9.97
C ARG A 56 11.57 -7.07 -11.28
N GLN A 57 10.51 -6.99 -12.09
CA GLN A 57 10.53 -6.25 -13.35
C GLN A 57 10.77 -4.76 -13.17
N SER A 58 10.21 -4.14 -12.13
CA SER A 58 10.51 -2.74 -11.81
C SER A 58 11.96 -2.51 -11.39
N LEU A 59 12.61 -3.50 -10.77
CA LEU A 59 14.01 -3.42 -10.36
C LEU A 59 14.98 -3.68 -11.52
N THR A 60 14.63 -4.57 -12.45
CA THR A 60 15.48 -4.95 -13.59
C THR A 60 15.29 -4.06 -14.81
N ALA A 61 14.09 -3.52 -15.03
CA ALA A 61 13.76 -2.63 -16.14
C ALA A 61 13.08 -1.33 -15.67
N PRO A 62 13.72 -0.53 -14.79
CA PRO A 62 13.12 0.69 -14.21
C PRO A 62 12.86 1.80 -15.23
N THR A 63 13.51 1.76 -16.40
CA THR A 63 13.27 2.69 -17.52
C THR A 63 12.00 2.36 -18.31
N VAL A 64 11.41 1.17 -18.07
CA VAL A 64 10.14 0.74 -18.65
C VAL A 64 9.06 0.79 -17.58
N TRP A 65 9.32 0.21 -16.42
CA TRP A 65 8.38 0.08 -15.30
C TRP A 65 8.78 1.01 -14.16
N GLY A 66 8.38 2.28 -14.23
CA GLY A 66 8.69 3.26 -13.18
C GLY A 66 7.84 3.09 -11.93
N LYS A 67 6.85 2.20 -11.94
CA LYS A 67 5.93 1.93 -10.83
C LYS A 67 5.58 0.45 -10.72
N ALA A 68 5.35 -0.03 -9.51
CA ALA A 68 4.84 -1.40 -9.31
C ALA A 68 3.77 -1.52 -8.23
N ALA A 69 2.75 -2.34 -8.49
CA ALA A 69 1.79 -2.81 -7.51
C ALA A 69 2.11 -4.26 -7.09
N VAL A 70 2.46 -4.43 -5.82
CA VAL A 70 2.91 -5.70 -5.24
C VAL A 70 1.89 -6.13 -4.19
N LEU A 71 0.82 -6.76 -4.66
CA LEU A 71 -0.32 -7.15 -3.81
C LEU A 71 -0.06 -8.53 -3.21
N SER A 72 -0.26 -8.70 -1.91
CA SER A 72 -0.13 -9.98 -1.22
C SER A 72 1.05 -10.86 -1.70
N PRO A 73 2.29 -10.35 -1.75
CA PRO A 73 3.38 -11.03 -2.45
C PRO A 73 3.74 -12.36 -1.78
N SER A 74 3.97 -13.41 -2.58
CA SER A 74 4.42 -14.73 -2.10
C SER A 74 5.89 -14.73 -1.71
N VAL A 75 6.32 -13.83 -0.81
CA VAL A 75 7.72 -13.58 -0.46
C VAL A 75 8.46 -14.84 -0.02
N TRP A 76 7.78 -15.82 0.56
CA TRP A 76 8.33 -17.14 0.90
C TRP A 76 8.93 -17.90 -0.29
N TRP A 77 8.51 -17.60 -1.53
CA TRP A 77 8.90 -18.32 -2.74
C TRP A 77 10.42 -18.36 -2.95
N ALA A 78 10.92 -19.55 -3.31
CA ALA A 78 12.34 -19.82 -3.54
C ALA A 78 13.21 -19.29 -2.39
N ASP A 79 12.92 -19.74 -1.16
CA ASP A 79 13.64 -19.41 0.07
C ASP A 79 13.85 -17.89 0.28
N ARG A 80 12.79 -17.10 0.02
CA ARG A 80 12.80 -15.64 0.12
C ARG A 80 13.83 -14.94 -0.77
N SER A 81 14.17 -15.53 -1.91
CA SER A 81 15.08 -14.96 -2.94
C SER A 81 14.83 -13.48 -3.30
N ILE A 82 13.58 -13.01 -3.24
CA ILE A 82 13.26 -11.60 -3.51
C ILE A 82 13.92 -10.65 -2.50
N LEU A 83 14.08 -11.06 -1.23
CA LEU A 83 14.74 -10.25 -0.21
C LEU A 83 16.24 -10.10 -0.52
N GLN A 84 16.87 -11.15 -1.03
CA GLN A 84 18.25 -11.12 -1.49
C GLN A 84 18.39 -10.18 -2.71
N THR A 85 17.44 -10.23 -3.65
CA THR A 85 17.40 -9.35 -4.82
C THR A 85 17.32 -7.87 -4.42
N VAL A 86 16.40 -7.53 -3.50
CA VAL A 86 16.24 -6.16 -3.00
C VAL A 86 17.47 -5.69 -2.23
N SER A 87 18.06 -6.57 -1.40
CA SER A 87 19.21 -6.22 -0.58
C SER A 87 20.50 -6.06 -1.39
N GLY A 88 20.66 -6.83 -2.47
CA GLY A 88 21.88 -6.86 -3.28
C GLY A 88 21.97 -5.76 -4.36
N ALA A 89 20.85 -5.18 -4.80
CA ALA A 89 20.82 -4.21 -5.90
C ALA A 89 20.68 -2.76 -5.40
N PRO A 90 21.31 -1.74 -6.03
CA PRO A 90 21.10 -0.33 -5.68
C PRO A 90 19.63 0.09 -5.84
N LYS A 91 19.21 1.06 -5.02
CA LYS A 91 17.89 1.67 -5.12
C LYS A 91 17.63 2.11 -6.57
N LYS A 92 16.46 1.75 -7.09
CA LYS A 92 15.99 2.18 -8.41
C LYS A 92 14.97 3.32 -8.26
N PRO A 93 14.85 4.24 -9.23
CA PRO A 93 13.90 5.36 -9.18
C PRO A 93 12.47 4.89 -9.52
N VAL A 94 11.97 3.91 -8.77
CA VAL A 94 10.64 3.30 -8.96
C VAL A 94 9.75 3.54 -7.76
N ARG A 95 8.47 3.82 -8.00
CA ARG A 95 7.45 3.95 -6.96
C ARG A 95 6.76 2.62 -6.71
N LEU A 96 6.73 2.16 -5.47
CA LEU A 96 6.26 0.83 -5.10
C LEU A 96 5.04 0.92 -4.17
N TRP A 97 3.96 0.23 -4.53
CA TRP A 97 2.92 -0.15 -3.59
C TRP A 97 3.14 -1.60 -3.16
N VAL A 98 3.17 -1.86 -1.86
CA VAL A 98 3.27 -3.20 -1.27
C VAL A 98 2.14 -3.37 -0.26
N ASP A 99 1.36 -4.44 -0.36
CA ASP A 99 0.36 -4.76 0.66
C ASP A 99 0.25 -6.24 0.98
N ILE A 100 -0.47 -6.54 2.05
CA ILE A 100 -0.79 -7.89 2.50
C ILE A 100 -2.10 -7.88 3.29
N GLY A 101 -2.94 -8.90 3.12
CA GLY A 101 -4.09 -9.14 4.00
C GLY A 101 -3.68 -9.81 5.30
N THR A 102 -4.29 -9.42 6.43
CA THR A 102 -3.92 -10.00 7.74
C THR A 102 -4.52 -11.39 7.97
N ALA A 103 -5.45 -11.84 7.12
CA ALA A 103 -6.13 -13.13 7.22
C ALA A 103 -5.72 -14.10 6.09
N GLU A 104 -4.53 -13.92 5.51
CA GLU A 104 -4.02 -14.78 4.43
C GLU A 104 -3.55 -16.16 4.92
N ASP A 105 -3.05 -16.24 6.14
CA ASP A 105 -2.68 -17.49 6.80
C ASP A 105 -2.89 -17.39 8.32
N LYS A 106 -3.12 -18.53 8.97
CA LYS A 106 -3.44 -18.58 10.39
C LYS A 106 -2.24 -18.20 11.26
N GLU A 107 -1.02 -18.45 10.78
CA GLU A 107 0.21 -18.25 11.53
C GLU A 107 0.83 -16.85 11.35
N GLY A 108 0.23 -16.01 10.51
CA GLY A 108 0.72 -14.67 10.17
C GLY A 108 2.08 -14.66 9.46
N ARG A 109 2.47 -15.76 8.83
CA ARG A 109 3.75 -15.89 8.11
C ARG A 109 3.79 -14.99 6.89
N ALA A 110 2.70 -14.88 6.14
CA ALA A 110 2.64 -14.01 4.95
C ALA A 110 2.79 -12.53 5.32
N VAL A 111 2.20 -12.11 6.43
CA VAL A 111 2.39 -10.76 6.99
C VAL A 111 3.84 -10.53 7.37
N LYS A 112 4.45 -11.43 8.17
CA LYS A 112 5.86 -11.33 8.58
C LYS A 112 6.82 -11.27 7.39
N ASP A 113 6.58 -12.08 6.36
CA ASP A 113 7.40 -12.07 5.16
C ASP A 113 7.26 -10.76 4.37
N THR A 114 6.05 -10.23 4.26
CA THR A 114 5.81 -8.94 3.60
C THR A 114 6.38 -7.77 4.40
N GLN A 115 6.37 -7.84 5.74
CA GLN A 115 7.07 -6.89 6.61
C GLN A 115 8.58 -6.93 6.37
N ALA A 116 9.18 -8.12 6.26
CA ALA A 116 10.60 -8.26 5.92
C ALA A 116 10.94 -7.65 4.56
N LEU A 117 10.04 -7.78 3.56
CA LEU A 117 10.20 -7.13 2.27
C LEU A 117 10.15 -5.59 2.39
N ARG A 118 9.17 -5.05 3.12
CA ARG A 118 9.09 -3.61 3.41
C ARG A 118 10.38 -3.11 4.05
N ASP A 119 10.88 -3.81 5.07
CA ASP A 119 12.06 -3.39 5.82
C ASP A 119 13.32 -3.42 4.95
N ALA A 120 13.46 -4.43 4.08
CA ALA A 120 14.53 -4.47 3.09
C ALA A 120 14.49 -3.29 2.11
N LEU A 121 13.30 -2.91 1.63
CA LEU A 121 13.12 -1.75 0.75
C LEU A 121 13.46 -0.43 1.46
N LEU A 122 12.98 -0.25 2.70
CA LEU A 122 13.29 0.93 3.51
C LEU A 122 14.80 1.04 3.78
N LYS A 123 15.43 -0.08 4.18
CA LYS A 123 16.89 -0.14 4.37
C LYS A 123 17.66 0.22 3.10
N ARG A 124 17.09 -0.06 1.93
CA ARG A 124 17.73 0.30 0.65
C ARG A 124 17.52 1.75 0.24
N GLY A 125 16.71 2.52 0.97
CA GLY A 125 16.55 3.96 0.80
C GLY A 125 15.25 4.38 0.12
N TRP A 126 14.30 3.46 -0.09
CA TRP A 126 12.92 3.86 -0.34
C TRP A 126 12.35 4.57 0.90
N LYS A 127 11.49 5.55 0.66
CA LYS A 127 10.90 6.43 1.67
C LYS A 127 9.39 6.22 1.71
N SER A 128 8.92 5.85 2.90
CA SER A 128 7.49 5.68 3.18
C SER A 128 6.69 6.94 2.81
N GLY A 129 5.59 6.76 2.10
CA GLY A 129 4.69 7.83 1.65
C GLY A 129 5.19 8.65 0.45
N ILE A 130 6.44 8.44 -0.03
CA ILE A 130 7.01 9.18 -1.17
C ILE A 130 7.14 8.28 -2.40
N ASP A 131 7.95 7.22 -2.25
CA ASP A 131 8.21 6.24 -3.30
C ASP A 131 7.97 4.79 -2.83
N LEU A 132 7.55 4.60 -1.58
CA LEU A 132 7.04 3.32 -1.06
C LEU A 132 5.76 3.53 -0.25
N ALA A 133 4.70 2.81 -0.61
CA ALA A 133 3.52 2.60 0.24
C ALA A 133 3.54 1.16 0.74
N TYR A 134 3.28 0.99 2.04
CA TYR A 134 3.09 -0.31 2.66
C TYR A 134 1.77 -0.35 3.43
N LYS A 135 0.95 -1.38 3.22
CA LYS A 135 -0.30 -1.56 3.97
C LYS A 135 -0.53 -3.01 4.39
N GLU A 136 -0.94 -3.19 5.63
CA GLU A 136 -1.59 -4.41 6.11
C GLU A 136 -3.09 -4.17 6.11
N ILE A 137 -3.86 -5.08 5.50
CA ILE A 137 -5.30 -4.91 5.26
C ILE A 137 -6.05 -5.83 6.23
N PRO A 138 -6.65 -5.26 7.30
CA PRO A 138 -7.26 -6.06 8.36
C PRO A 138 -8.37 -6.96 7.82
N GLY A 139 -8.32 -8.25 8.16
CA GLY A 139 -9.33 -9.23 7.80
C GLY A 139 -9.34 -9.66 6.32
N ALA A 140 -8.51 -9.05 5.47
CA ALA A 140 -8.42 -9.45 4.07
C ALA A 140 -7.68 -10.78 3.92
N GLY A 141 -8.23 -11.67 3.07
CA GLY A 141 -7.61 -12.93 2.69
C GLY A 141 -6.86 -12.85 1.36
N HIS A 142 -6.38 -14.01 0.89
CA HIS A 142 -5.61 -14.15 -0.35
C HIS A 142 -6.54 -14.46 -1.54
N ASN A 143 -7.34 -13.48 -1.95
CA ASN A 143 -8.33 -13.66 -3.02
C ASN A 143 -8.63 -12.37 -3.80
N GLU A 144 -9.22 -12.53 -4.98
CA GLU A 144 -9.53 -11.47 -5.94
C GLU A 144 -10.46 -10.39 -5.38
N PRO A 145 -11.57 -10.71 -4.66
CA PRO A 145 -12.39 -9.69 -4.02
C PRO A 145 -11.60 -8.80 -3.06
N ALA A 146 -10.73 -9.38 -2.23
CA ALA A 146 -9.92 -8.65 -1.27
C ALA A 146 -8.87 -7.74 -1.94
N TRP A 147 -8.32 -8.16 -3.09
CA TRP A 147 -7.41 -7.33 -3.90
C TRP A 147 -8.16 -6.20 -4.61
N ALA A 148 -9.33 -6.50 -5.19
CA ALA A 148 -10.15 -5.52 -5.90
C ALA A 148 -10.61 -4.38 -4.98
N ALA A 149 -11.03 -4.71 -3.75
CA ALA A 149 -11.52 -3.75 -2.77
C ALA A 149 -10.52 -2.62 -2.44
N ARG A 150 -9.21 -2.92 -2.48
CA ARG A 150 -8.14 -1.95 -2.18
C ARG A 150 -7.45 -1.36 -3.40
N PHE A 151 -7.79 -1.83 -4.61
CA PHE A 151 -7.07 -1.45 -5.83
C PHE A 151 -7.19 0.05 -6.16
N GLY A 152 -8.29 0.71 -5.76
CA GLY A 152 -8.44 2.15 -5.91
C GLY A 152 -7.32 2.94 -5.22
N GLU A 153 -6.94 2.54 -4.01
CA GLU A 153 -5.85 3.19 -3.26
C GLU A 153 -4.47 2.96 -3.90
N VAL A 154 -4.27 1.76 -4.45
CA VAL A 154 -3.07 1.41 -5.23
C VAL A 154 -2.90 2.41 -6.38
N LEU A 155 -3.98 2.62 -7.15
CA LEU A 155 -3.95 3.54 -8.29
C LEU A 155 -3.67 4.98 -7.86
N VAL A 156 -4.31 5.45 -6.79
CA VAL A 156 -4.09 6.81 -6.26
C VAL A 156 -2.64 7.00 -5.83
N PHE A 157 -2.02 6.03 -5.18
CA PHE A 157 -0.62 6.16 -4.76
C PHE A 157 0.34 6.13 -5.96
N LEU A 158 0.15 5.19 -6.89
CA LEU A 158 1.03 5.07 -8.06
C LEU A 158 0.86 6.27 -9.01
N PHE A 159 -0.38 6.70 -9.23
CA PHE A 159 -0.75 7.80 -10.13
C PHE A 159 -1.50 8.88 -9.34
N PRO A 160 -0.79 9.66 -8.49
CA PRO A 160 -1.43 10.69 -7.71
C PRO A 160 -2.15 11.68 -8.64
N PRO A 161 -3.36 12.12 -8.28
CA PRO A 161 -4.07 13.10 -9.08
C PRO A 161 -3.21 14.36 -9.18
N VAL A 162 -3.12 14.91 -10.39
CA VAL A 162 -2.52 16.23 -10.57
C VAL A 162 -3.48 17.22 -9.91
N ILE A 163 -3.14 17.64 -8.69
CA ILE A 163 -3.79 18.80 -8.08
C ILE A 163 -3.22 20.01 -8.80
N SER A 164 -3.82 20.38 -9.92
CA SER A 164 -3.57 21.69 -10.49
C SER A 164 -3.97 22.72 -9.43
N PRO A 165 -3.08 23.66 -9.04
CA PRO A 165 -3.57 24.83 -8.33
C PRO A 165 -4.64 25.43 -9.25
N SER A 166 -5.86 25.58 -8.74
CA SER A 166 -6.92 26.23 -9.50
C SER A 166 -6.37 27.56 -10.04
N PRO A 167 -6.53 27.88 -11.33
CA PRO A 167 -6.23 29.21 -11.84
C PRO A 167 -6.95 30.18 -10.90
N GLY A 168 -6.16 31.04 -10.26
CA GLY A 168 -6.61 31.78 -9.10
C GLY A 168 -7.98 32.40 -9.34
N TYR A 169 -8.93 32.09 -8.46
CA TYR A 169 -9.72 33.21 -7.97
C TYR A 169 -8.69 34.13 -7.32
N PRO A 170 -8.44 35.34 -7.83
CA PRO A 170 -7.85 36.34 -6.97
C PRO A 170 -8.80 36.40 -5.77
N LEU A 171 -8.33 35.97 -4.60
CA LEU A 171 -8.94 36.44 -3.37
C LEU A 171 -8.81 37.94 -3.50
N GLY A 172 -9.93 38.58 -3.84
CA GLY A 172 -9.99 40.01 -3.99
C GLY A 172 -9.65 40.60 -2.64
N ASP A 173 -8.37 40.92 -2.45
CA ASP A 173 -7.91 41.84 -1.45
C ASP A 173 -8.27 43.25 -1.94
N ARG A 174 -9.58 43.46 -2.16
CA ARG A 174 -10.16 44.79 -2.03
C ARG A 174 -10.35 44.94 -0.55
N GLY A 175 -9.37 45.57 0.09
CA GLY A 175 -9.42 45.95 1.49
C GLY A 175 -10.81 46.49 1.81
N ARG A 176 -11.57 45.71 2.57
CA ARG A 176 -12.77 46.21 3.22
C ARG A 176 -12.30 46.84 4.52
N GLU A 177 -12.08 48.15 4.46
CA GLU A 177 -12.12 48.99 5.65
C GLU A 177 -13.53 48.92 6.22
N ASN A 178 -13.65 48.81 7.55
CA ASN A 178 -14.91 49.14 8.21
C ASN A 178 -15.15 50.66 8.09
N ALA A 179 -16.35 51.14 8.41
CA ALA A 179 -16.71 52.57 8.32
C ALA A 179 -15.86 53.53 9.21
N ARG A 180 -14.77 53.03 9.82
CA ARG A 180 -13.82 53.77 10.65
C ARG A 180 -12.35 53.65 10.19
N GLY A 181 -12.07 53.03 9.03
CA GLY A 181 -10.72 53.03 8.43
C GLY A 181 -9.70 52.09 9.10
N GLU A 182 -10.12 51.07 9.84
CA GLU A 182 -9.19 50.12 10.47
C GLU A 182 -8.99 48.84 9.64
N LYS A 183 -7.73 48.43 9.44
CA LYS A 183 -7.34 47.19 8.73
C LYS A 183 -7.71 45.95 9.55
N LEU A 184 -8.52 45.05 9.00
CA LEU A 184 -8.77 43.73 9.59
C LEU A 184 -7.56 42.79 9.37
N ILE A 185 -6.99 42.26 10.45
CA ILE A 185 -5.92 41.25 10.41
C ILE A 185 -6.54 39.87 10.10
N PRO A 186 -6.07 39.13 9.07
CA PRO A 186 -6.64 37.83 8.73
C PRO A 186 -6.37 36.78 9.82
N ARG A 187 -7.43 36.10 10.29
CA ARG A 187 -7.31 34.91 11.15
C ARG A 187 -6.72 33.74 10.34
N GLN A 188 -5.48 33.35 10.63
CA GLN A 188 -4.94 32.09 10.15
C GLN A 188 -5.72 30.93 10.78
N ARG A 189 -6.37 30.10 9.96
CA ARG A 189 -6.91 28.81 10.39
C ARG A 189 -5.92 27.72 10.02
N PHE A 190 -5.18 27.23 11.02
CA PHE A 190 -4.46 25.96 10.95
C PHE A 190 -5.29 24.84 11.60
N ALA A 191 -5.10 23.63 11.04
CA ALA A 191 -5.41 22.30 11.56
C ALA A 191 -6.87 21.80 11.51
N VAL A 192 -7.09 20.81 10.63
CA VAL A 192 -7.99 19.68 10.92
C VAL A 192 -7.10 18.51 11.33
N ALA A 193 -6.97 18.30 12.63
CA ALA A 193 -6.51 17.04 13.19
C ALA A 193 -7.72 16.13 13.37
N LEU A 194 -7.76 14.99 12.66
CA LEU A 194 -8.67 13.90 13.00
C LEU A 194 -8.11 13.19 14.22
N GLN A 195 -8.68 13.48 15.39
CA GLN A 195 -8.40 12.76 16.62
C GLN A 195 -9.55 11.79 16.90
N SER A 196 -9.19 10.51 16.98
CA SER A 196 -10.04 9.38 17.37
C SER A 196 -10.80 9.66 18.66
N ARG A 197 -12.12 9.46 18.65
CA ARG A 197 -12.92 9.41 19.87
C ARG A 197 -13.09 7.96 20.32
N HIS A 198 -12.31 7.57 21.32
CA HIS A 198 -12.68 6.57 22.32
C HIS A 198 -12.83 7.28 23.66
N ASN A 199 -14.03 7.22 24.24
CA ASN A 199 -14.35 7.31 25.67
C ASN A 199 -15.89 7.25 25.77
N ARG A 200 -16.51 6.56 26.73
CA ARG A 200 -16.14 6.54 28.13
C ARG A 200 -16.86 5.38 28.85
N VAL A 201 -16.14 4.71 29.73
CA VAL A 201 -16.69 3.89 30.83
C VAL A 201 -17.26 4.84 31.88
N ALA A 202 -18.47 4.56 32.37
CA ALA A 202 -19.02 5.19 33.57
C ALA A 202 -19.14 4.14 34.67
N HIS A 203 -18.39 4.35 35.75
CA HIS A 203 -18.55 3.67 37.03
C HIS A 203 -19.83 4.13 37.72
N LEU A 204 -20.62 3.18 38.23
CA LEU A 204 -21.47 3.38 39.40
C LEU A 204 -21.15 2.27 40.41
N ARG A 205 -20.81 2.70 41.62
CA ARG A 205 -20.41 1.87 42.76
C ARG A 205 -21.65 1.30 43.47
N ARG A 206 -21.46 0.05 43.89
CA ARG A 206 -22.17 -0.81 44.84
C ARG A 206 -23.07 -0.14 45.90
N ALA A 207 -24.19 -0.82 46.18
CA ALA A 207 -24.64 -1.05 47.56
C ALA A 207 -24.86 -2.56 47.74
N ASP A 208 -24.23 -3.08 48.78
CA ASP A 208 -24.22 -4.45 49.29
C ASP A 208 -25.41 -4.64 50.25
N ARG A 209 -26.17 -5.73 50.11
CA ARG A 209 -26.86 -6.39 51.23
C ARG A 209 -26.90 -7.89 50.96
N SER A 210 -26.42 -8.62 51.95
CA SER A 210 -26.18 -10.04 52.00
C SER A 210 -27.23 -10.75 52.89
N PHE A 211 -27.29 -12.08 52.74
CA PHE A 211 -27.84 -13.15 53.62
C PHE A 211 -29.26 -13.73 53.30
N PRO A 212 -29.60 -14.98 53.71
CA PRO A 212 -29.16 -16.28 53.11
C PRO A 212 -30.29 -17.37 53.05
N GLY A 213 -29.95 -18.59 52.57
CA GLY A 213 -30.71 -19.86 52.75
C GLY A 213 -31.80 -20.10 51.69
N ASP A 214 -32.08 -21.29 51.15
CA ASP A 214 -31.74 -22.70 51.37
C ASP A 214 -31.84 -23.37 49.96
N GLY A 215 -31.05 -24.36 49.54
CA GLY A 215 -31.08 -25.75 50.01
C GLY A 215 -31.81 -26.68 49.03
N ASN A 216 -31.05 -27.55 48.34
CA ASN A 216 -31.44 -28.89 47.83
C ASN A 216 -32.47 -28.98 46.66
N VAL A 217 -32.54 -29.96 45.74
CA VAL A 217 -31.99 -31.32 45.54
C VAL A 217 -32.18 -31.72 44.06
N GLY A 218 -31.31 -32.56 43.49
CA GLY A 218 -31.64 -33.69 42.57
C GLY A 218 -32.01 -33.35 41.11
N GLY A 219 -31.60 -34.08 40.08
CA GLY A 219 -31.02 -35.40 39.93
C GLY A 219 -31.56 -36.02 38.63
N ALA A 220 -30.63 -36.57 37.81
CA ALA A 220 -30.76 -37.41 36.60
C ALA A 220 -29.96 -36.85 35.42
#